data_AF-A0A2U8FQ97-F1
#
_entry.id   AF-A0A2U8FQ97-F1
#
_cell.length_a   1.000
_cell.length_b   1.000
_cell.length_c   1.000
_cell.angle_alpha   90.00
_cell.angle_beta   90.00
_cell.angle_gamma   90.00
#
_symmetry.space_group_name_H-M   'P 1'
#
loop_
_entity.id
_entity.type
_entity.pdbx_description
1 polymer ?
#
loop_
_entity_poly.entity_id
_entity_poly.type
_entity_poly.pdbx_seq_one_letter_code
_entity_poly.pdbx_strand_id
1 'polypeptide(L)' 'MSRADVLDWMRIAGYHADMRTFLRLYTENRISKRVADEAYRTGTRQKLAGMRCMCHECTKAPTSTTTGEPEK' A
#
# COMPACT_ATOMS: atom_id res chain seq x y z
N MET A 1 -11.75 2.54 -13.08
CA MET A 1 -10.35 2.61 -12.62
C MET A 1 -9.48 2.33 -13.84
N SER A 2 -8.47 3.14 -14.10
CA SER A 2 -7.55 2.90 -15.21
C SER A 2 -6.60 1.74 -14.86
N ARG A 3 -5.97 1.12 -15.87
CA ARG A 3 -4.95 0.10 -15.62
C ARG A 3 -3.78 0.64 -14.80
N ALA A 4 -3.38 1.90 -15.03
CA ALA A 4 -2.31 2.54 -14.29
C ALA A 4 -2.68 2.65 -12.80
N ASP A 5 -3.90 3.12 -12.50
CA ASP A 5 -4.39 3.24 -11.13
C ASP A 5 -4.37 1.89 -10.41
N VAL A 6 -4.81 0.81 -11.07
CA VAL A 6 -4.79 -0.56 -10.49
C VAL A 6 -3.38 -0.98 -10.12
N LEU A 7 -2.38 -0.69 -10.97
CA LEU A 7 -0.99 -1.02 -10.69
C LEU A 7 -0.43 -0.20 -9.52
N ASP A 8 -0.81 1.07 -9.42
CA ASP A 8 -0.45 1.91 -8.27
C ASP A 8 -1.07 1.37 -6.98
N TRP A 9 -2.33 0.94 -7.00
CA TRP A 9 -2.98 0.30 -5.86
C TRP A 9 -2.35 -1.04 -5.50
N MET A 10 -1.95 -1.86 -6.48
CA MET A 10 -1.21 -3.11 -6.24
C MET A 10 0.16 -2.83 -5.61
N ARG A 11 0.83 -1.75 -6.03
CA ARG A 11 2.08 -1.30 -5.41
C ARG A 11 1.86 -0.86 -3.96
N ILE A 12 0.81 -0.10 -3.69
CA ILE A 12 0.43 0.30 -2.32
C ILE A 12 0.13 -0.94 -1.47
N ALA A 13 -0.63 -1.90 -1.98
CA ALA A 13 -0.89 -3.17 -1.28
C ALA A 13 0.41 -3.91 -0.94
N GLY A 14 1.37 -3.94 -1.88
CA GLY A 14 2.71 -4.48 -1.67
C GLY A 14 3.52 -3.78 -0.59
N TYR A 15 3.40 -2.45 -0.50
CA TYR A 15 4.02 -1.64 0.55
C TYR A 15 3.44 -1.98 1.92
N HIS A 16 2.11 -2.13 2.03
CA HIS A 16 1.41 -2.39 3.28
C HIS A 16 1.33 -3.87 3.68
N ALA A 17 1.86 -4.77 2.85
CA ALA A 17 1.67 -6.23 2.98
C ALA A 17 0.18 -6.66 2.98
N ASP A 18 -0.68 -5.88 2.30
CA ASP A 18 -2.11 -6.14 2.22
C ASP A 18 -2.43 -7.11 1.07
N MET A 19 -2.33 -8.39 1.37
CA MET A 19 -2.57 -9.45 0.39
C MET A 19 -4.03 -9.56 -0.03
N ARG A 20 -4.97 -9.12 0.83
CA ARG A 20 -6.40 -9.17 0.53
C ARG A 20 -6.76 -8.18 -0.57
N THR A 21 -6.27 -6.95 -0.45
CA THR A 21 -6.46 -5.91 -1.47
C THR A 21 -5.75 -6.27 -2.77
N PHE A 22 -4.52 -6.81 -2.70
CA PHE A 22 -3.82 -7.28 -3.89
C PHE A 22 -4.62 -8.32 -4.69
N LEU A 23 -5.12 -9.38 -4.01
CA LEU A 23 -5.89 -10.43 -4.66
C LEU A 23 -7.20 -9.92 -5.26
N ARG A 24 -7.89 -9.02 -4.56
CA ARG A 24 -9.11 -8.38 -5.07
C ARG A 24 -8.83 -7.59 -6.35
N LEU A 25 -7.79 -6.75 -6.35
CA LEU A 25 -7.40 -5.97 -7.52
C LEU A 25 -7.01 -6.89 -8.69
N TYR A 26 -6.31 -7.98 -8.40
CA TYR A 26 -5.87 -8.96 -9.39
C TYR A 26 -7.05 -9.66 -10.08
N THR A 27 -8.03 -10.15 -9.30
CA THR A 27 -9.18 -10.88 -9.85
C THR A 27 -10.15 -9.97 -10.58
N GLU A 28 -10.45 -8.79 -10.02
CA GLU A 28 -11.43 -7.86 -10.59
C GLU A 28 -10.93 -7.20 -11.89
N ASN A 29 -9.62 -6.93 -12.01
CA ASN A 29 -9.07 -6.17 -13.14
C ASN A 29 -8.32 -7.02 -14.16
N ARG A 30 -8.20 -8.34 -13.94
CA ARG A 30 -7.59 -9.31 -14.86
C ARG A 30 -6.20 -8.89 -15.37
N ILE A 31 -5.39 -8.34 -14.46
CA ILE A 31 -4.01 -7.96 -14.76
C ILE A 31 -3.17 -9.24 -14.95
N SER A 32 -2.22 -9.22 -15.89
CA SER A 32 -1.27 -10.33 -16.03
C SER A 32 -0.54 -10.58 -14.71
N LYS A 33 -0.47 -11.84 -14.29
CA LYS A 33 0.21 -12.27 -13.05
C LYS A 33 1.60 -11.66 -12.91
N ARG A 34 2.40 -11.66 -13.97
CA ARG A 34 3.76 -11.09 -13.96
C ARG A 34 3.77 -9.61 -13.57
N VAL A 35 2.85 -8.83 -14.15
CA VAL A 35 2.76 -7.38 -13.93
C VAL A 35 2.22 -7.08 -12.53
N ALA A 36 1.23 -7.85 -12.07
CA ALA A 36 0.69 -7.73 -10.73
C ALA A 36 1.76 -8.03 -9.66
N ASP A 37 2.47 -9.16 -9.80
CA ASP A 37 3.54 -9.58 -8.89
C ASP A 37 4.68 -8.53 -8.84
N GLU A 38 5.04 -7.95 -9.99
CA GLU A 38 6.07 -6.92 -10.09
C GLU A 38 5.66 -5.63 -9.37
N ALA A 39 4.41 -5.19 -9.52
CA ALA A 39 3.87 -4.04 -8.80
C ALA A 39 3.90 -4.26 -7.28
N TYR A 40 3.41 -5.42 -6.82
CA TYR A 40 3.40 -5.79 -5.41
C TYR A 40 4.82 -5.82 -4.82
N ARG A 41 5.75 -6.53 -5.48
CA ARG A 41 7.16 -6.61 -5.05
C ARG A 41 7.85 -5.25 -5.04
N THR A 42 7.49 -4.37 -5.96
CA THR A 42 8.02 -3.00 -5.98
C THR A 42 7.59 -2.23 -4.75
N GLY A 43 6.33 -2.32 -4.34
CA GLY A 43 5.86 -1.75 -3.07
C GLY A 43 6.60 -2.30 -1.86
N THR A 44 6.80 -3.62 -1.80
CA THR A 44 7.55 -4.27 -0.71
C THR A 44 9.00 -3.77 -0.67
N ARG A 45 9.68 -3.68 -1.82
CA ARG A 45 11.05 -3.14 -1.92
C ARG A 45 11.12 -1.67 -1.50
N GLN A 46 10.12 -0.87 -1.84
CA GLN A 46 10.05 0.54 -1.40
C GLN A 46 10.03 0.66 0.12
N LYS A 47 9.21 -0.16 0.80
CA LYS A 47 9.19 -0.22 2.26
C LYS A 47 10.54 -0.65 2.84
N LEU A 48 11.16 -1.69 2.28
CA LEU A 48 12.47 -2.18 2.73
C LEU A 48 13.60 -1.15 2.52
N ALA A 49 13.50 -0.33 1.46
CA ALA A 49 14.43 0.76 1.19
C ALA A 49 14.17 2.03 2.03
N GLY A 50 13.18 2.01 2.94
CA GLY A 50 12.82 3.16 3.76
C GLY A 50 12.16 4.31 3.01
N MET A 51 11.69 4.08 1.78
CA MET A 51 10.95 5.10 1.03
C MET A 51 9.59 5.33 1.66
N ARG A 52 9.15 6.59 1.76
CA ARG A 52 7.83 6.93 2.27
C ARG A 52 6.73 6.52 1.29
N CYS A 53 5.65 5.92 1.79
CA CYS A 53 4.43 5.71 1.02
C CYS A 53 3.66 7.03 0.83
N MET A 54 3.18 7.24 -0.40
CA MET A 54 2.42 8.42 -0.81
C MET A 54 0.91 8.14 -0.90
N CYS A 55 0.41 7.02 -0.37
CA CYS A 55 -1.02 6.77 -0.32
C CYS A 55 -1.70 7.77 0.62
N HIS A 56 -2.98 8.04 0.37
CA HIS A 56 -3.75 9.01 1.14
C HIS A 56 -3.68 8.76 2.67
N GLU A 57 -3.71 7.49 3.08
CA GLU A 57 -3.61 7.09 4.49
C GLU A 57 -2.24 7.43 5.11
N CYS A 58 -1.15 7.24 4.37
CA CYS A 58 0.21 7.57 4.83
C CYS A 58 0.56 9.06 4.72
N THR A 59 -0.16 9.79 3.87
CA THR A 59 0.00 11.24 3.71
C THR A 59 -0.83 12.04 4.69
N LYS A 60 -1.91 11.47 5.26
CA LYS A 60 -2.62 12.10 6.37
C LYS A 60 -1.63 12.35 7.50
N ALA A 61 -1.49 13.61 7.89
CA ALA A 61 -0.72 13.99 9.06
C ALA A 61 -1.22 13.18 10.26
N PRO A 62 -0.36 12.77 11.21
CA PRO A 62 -0.82 12.17 12.44
C PRO A 62 -1.71 13.21 13.12
N THR A 63 -3.03 12.99 13.11
CA THR A 63 -3.93 13.67 14.02
C THR A 63 -3.51 13.22 15.40
N SER A 64 -2.71 14.05 16.06
CA SER A 64 -2.22 13.91 17.42
C SER A 64 -3.33 13.36 18.32
N THR A 65 -3.25 12.09 18.68
CA THR A 65 -3.97 11.57 19.83
C THR A 65 -3.22 12.07 21.06
N THR A 66 -3.82 13.07 21.69
CA THR A 66 -3.45 13.64 22.98
C THR A 66 -3.14 12.55 24.00
N THR A 67 -1.91 12.59 24.50
CA THR A 67 -1.49 12.41 25.89
C THR A 67 -2.09 11.21 26.64
N GLY A 68 -1.27 10.16 26.80
CA GLY A 68 -1.33 9.35 28.01
C GLY A 68 -0.92 10.22 29.21
N GLU A 69 -1.79 10.31 30.21
CA GLU A 69 -1.40 10.73 31.56
C GLU A 69 -0.46 9.67 32.17
N PRO A 70 0.63 10.07 32.83
CA PRO A 70 1.43 9.16 33.63
C PRO A 70 0.74 8.84 34.95
N GLU A 71 0.87 7.57 35.35
CA GLU A 71 0.48 7.02 36.65
C GLU A 71 0.92 7.89 37.85
N LYS A 72 0.03 8.00 38.84
CA LYS A 72 0.39 8.14 40.26
C LYS A 72 -0.57 7.34 41.12
#